data_AF-R5CPV8-F1
#
_entry.id   AF-R5CPV8-F1
#
_cell.length_a   1.000
_cell.length_b   1.000
_cell.length_c   1.000
_cell.angle_alpha   90.00
_cell.angle_beta   90.00
_cell.angle_gamma   90.00
#
_symmetry.space_group_name_H-M   'P 1'
#
loop_
_entity.id
_entity.type
_entity.pdbx_description
1 polymer ?
#
loop_
_entity_poly.entity_id
_entity_poly.type
_entity_poly.pdbx_seq_one_letter_code
_entity_poly.pdbx_strand_id
1 'polypeptide(L)'
;MLTSQSDTASTNVPVSRYRDKLNSIDFKWFVVRSLPHQERKLTELLLSYMAGNKNMLEVYSPTHTTASVGNREKDTRAPLFAGFVFVLSTQQVVVDFIDRFYPEGAVLYDHSKWHGGKPRFLTIPEEQMRFFKDFNENFADKVIVLERPYSDYAFNPKTNEPNEIVKVVDGPLKGCEGYLTRFRRDKRLVFNMKSLDSDKYFAVSIPNIWSLQVVRLHNAENDRQTIGTLKERAVDLLVGMIQGCGYGDRTLPLLYEITDYLAATPTLLGLCQKLFKNGDCELSRRIARLSTSDAELVLNLVRYEKSNPGYVRDNWQNLVIRPFLTPTSGIEFDEGKDEGRIIHKDFTEIISKVSITELAYYPSKEKEETLTTTYFTHIGVIKNNDNSFTLFANWDSFLKEYFRTEGNANLRLVQGTTQIVNDEETDGCKAEKLVQSFRNYAPTLYGVLTDDSSKVRAVMDFKVGADKLNVLAVTTVSETGKAKDELIQTCISICKEINTTTHLAVWRRYLRSVWLHV
;
A
#
# COMPACT_ATOMS: atom_id res chain seq x y z
N MET A 1 -94.30 -41.88 2.74
CA MET A 1 -94.13 -43.22 3.37
C MET A 1 -92.62 -43.48 3.51
N LEU A 2 -92.16 -43.73 4.75
CA LEU A 2 -91.03 -44.57 5.26
C LEU A 2 -89.79 -44.78 4.33
N THR A 3 -88.51 -44.74 4.73
CA THR A 3 -87.80 -44.97 6.01
C THR A 3 -86.29 -44.66 5.86
N SER A 4 -85.65 -44.40 7.00
CA SER A 4 -84.21 -44.42 7.41
C SER A 4 -83.09 -44.94 6.48
N GLN A 5 -81.91 -44.30 6.55
CA GLN A 5 -80.68 -44.93 7.10
C GLN A 5 -79.60 -43.88 7.46
N SER A 6 -78.88 -44.20 8.54
CA SER A 6 -77.69 -43.55 9.11
C SER A 6 -76.45 -43.70 8.22
N ASP A 7 -75.51 -42.75 8.30
CA ASP A 7 -74.09 -43.10 8.47
C ASP A 7 -73.22 -41.90 8.89
N THR A 8 -72.49 -42.11 9.97
CA THR A 8 -71.36 -41.30 10.46
C THR A 8 -70.10 -41.57 9.63
N ALA A 9 -69.41 -40.52 9.17
CA ALA A 9 -68.00 -40.63 8.78
C ALA A 9 -67.25 -39.31 8.99
N SER A 10 -66.52 -39.27 10.10
CA SER A 10 -65.43 -38.34 10.36
C SER A 10 -64.32 -38.53 9.32
N THR A 11 -63.98 -37.47 8.59
CA THR A 11 -62.78 -37.44 7.74
C THR A 11 -61.76 -36.48 8.34
N ASN A 12 -60.97 -37.03 9.26
CA ASN A 12 -59.64 -36.52 9.61
C ASN A 12 -58.79 -36.47 8.34
N VAL A 13 -58.42 -35.27 7.90
CA VAL A 13 -57.33 -35.11 6.93
C VAL A 13 -56.00 -35.23 7.69
N PRO A 14 -55.13 -36.20 7.36
CA PRO A 14 -53.86 -36.35 8.05
C PRO A 14 -52.91 -35.24 7.60
N VAL A 15 -52.50 -34.38 8.54
CA VAL A 15 -51.33 -33.51 8.37
C VAL A 15 -50.11 -34.42 8.24
N SER A 16 -49.62 -34.55 7.02
CA SER A 16 -48.38 -35.26 6.69
C SER A 16 -47.22 -34.74 7.55
N ARG A 17 -46.83 -35.51 8.58
CA ARG A 17 -45.59 -35.35 9.34
C ARG A 17 -44.40 -35.85 8.51
N TYR A 18 -44.14 -35.25 7.36
CA TYR A 18 -42.78 -35.34 6.80
C TYR A 18 -41.93 -34.31 7.55
N ARG A 19 -41.16 -34.79 8.55
CA ARG A 19 -40.04 -34.01 9.12
C ARG A 19 -39.10 -33.70 7.96
N ASP A 20 -39.16 -32.48 7.47
CA ASP A 20 -38.22 -31.98 6.49
C ASP A 20 -36.82 -32.04 7.11
N LYS A 21 -36.01 -33.04 6.71
CA LYS A 21 -34.71 -33.34 7.33
C LYS A 21 -33.75 -32.15 7.20
N LEU A 22 -33.94 -31.27 6.21
CA LEU A 22 -33.14 -30.07 6.03
C LEU A 22 -33.42 -29.02 7.12
N ASN A 23 -34.65 -28.97 7.65
CA ASN A 23 -35.06 -28.03 8.70
C ASN A 23 -34.50 -28.35 10.10
N SER A 24 -33.69 -29.40 10.26
CA SER A 24 -32.97 -29.73 11.50
C SER A 24 -31.45 -29.58 11.41
N ILE A 25 -30.90 -29.23 10.23
CA ILE A 25 -29.44 -29.30 10.00
C ILE A 25 -28.91 -28.10 9.18
N ASP A 26 -29.75 -27.44 8.38
CA ASP A 26 -29.32 -26.32 7.51
C ASP A 26 -29.51 -24.96 8.23
N PHE A 27 -28.53 -24.59 9.05
CA PHE A 27 -28.50 -23.31 9.76
C PHE A 27 -27.94 -22.20 8.87
N LYS A 28 -28.68 -21.11 8.75
CA LYS A 28 -28.30 -19.92 7.96
C LYS A 28 -28.63 -18.65 8.74
N TRP A 29 -27.90 -17.58 8.44
CA TRP A 29 -28.25 -16.25 8.93
C TRP A 29 -29.35 -15.65 8.08
N PHE A 30 -30.51 -15.42 8.68
CA PHE A 30 -31.64 -14.73 8.08
C PHE A 30 -31.67 -13.27 8.52
N VAL A 31 -32.18 -12.39 7.66
CA VAL A 31 -32.39 -10.97 7.97
C VAL A 31 -33.86 -10.74 8.26
N VAL A 32 -34.18 -10.32 9.48
CA VAL A 32 -35.53 -10.00 9.93
C VAL A 32 -35.68 -8.49 10.03
N ARG A 33 -36.70 -7.96 9.35
CA ARG A 33 -37.06 -6.55 9.39
C ARG A 33 -38.04 -6.29 10.53
N SER A 34 -37.61 -5.46 11.47
CA SER A 34 -38.47 -4.89 12.52
C SER A 34 -39.30 -3.73 11.99
N LEU A 35 -40.39 -3.42 12.69
CA LEU A 35 -41.07 -2.13 12.52
C LEU A 35 -40.15 -0.99 12.98
N PRO A 36 -40.35 0.24 12.46
CA PRO A 36 -39.52 1.39 12.84
C PRO A 36 -39.41 1.55 14.36
N HIS A 37 -38.19 1.62 14.88
CA HIS A 37 -37.87 1.79 16.30
C HIS A 37 -38.29 0.64 17.24
N GLN A 38 -38.60 -0.56 16.69
CA GLN A 38 -38.95 -1.75 17.46
C GLN A 38 -37.87 -2.83 17.48
N GLU A 39 -36.64 -2.51 17.08
CA GLU A 39 -35.51 -3.44 17.00
C GLU A 39 -35.29 -4.16 18.33
N ARG A 40 -35.27 -3.40 19.44
CA ARG A 40 -35.08 -3.93 20.79
C ARG A 40 -36.18 -4.92 21.18
N LYS A 41 -37.45 -4.58 20.90
CA LYS A 41 -38.60 -5.44 21.18
C LYS A 41 -38.52 -6.74 20.38
N LEU A 42 -38.17 -6.64 19.10
CA LEU A 42 -37.99 -7.81 18.24
C LEU A 42 -36.85 -8.71 18.75
N THR A 43 -35.72 -8.12 19.13
CA THR A 43 -34.58 -8.87 19.69
C THR A 43 -34.95 -9.59 20.99
N GLU A 44 -35.65 -8.92 21.91
CA GLU A 44 -36.11 -9.52 23.17
C GLU A 44 -37.07 -10.70 22.92
N LEU A 45 -38.01 -10.56 21.98
CA LEU A 45 -38.92 -11.64 21.58
C LEU A 45 -38.16 -12.83 20.97
N LEU A 46 -37.22 -12.57 20.06
CA LEU A 46 -36.39 -13.59 19.44
C LEU A 46 -35.55 -14.35 20.47
N LEU A 47 -34.91 -13.65 21.41
CA LEU A 47 -34.13 -14.26 22.49
C LEU A 47 -35.00 -15.13 23.40
N SER A 48 -36.23 -14.69 23.71
CA SER A 48 -37.18 -15.47 24.51
C SER A 48 -37.63 -16.76 23.78
N TYR A 49 -37.84 -16.68 22.47
CA TYR A 49 -38.23 -17.82 21.65
C TYR A 49 -37.06 -18.80 21.44
N MET A 50 -35.84 -18.26 21.29
CA MET A 50 -34.60 -19.02 21.17
C MET A 50 -34.36 -19.92 22.40
N ALA A 51 -34.64 -19.43 23.62
CA ALA A 51 -34.48 -20.20 24.85
C ALA A 51 -35.28 -21.53 24.86
N GLY A 52 -36.40 -21.59 24.13
CA GLY A 52 -37.24 -22.78 23.99
C GLY A 52 -37.02 -23.59 22.70
N ASN A 53 -36.18 -23.12 21.77
CA ASN A 53 -36.09 -23.68 20.42
C ASN A 53 -34.64 -24.01 20.02
N LYS A 54 -34.32 -25.30 19.92
CA LYS A 54 -32.98 -25.81 19.61
C LYS A 54 -32.48 -25.49 18.19
N ASN A 55 -33.38 -25.05 17.30
CA ASN A 55 -33.07 -24.77 15.91
C ASN A 55 -32.94 -23.25 15.64
N MET A 56 -32.82 -22.43 16.69
CA MET A 56 -32.36 -21.04 16.65
C MET A 56 -31.12 -20.95 17.52
N LEU A 57 -29.98 -20.59 16.93
CA LEU A 57 -28.66 -20.66 17.58
C LEU A 57 -28.13 -19.30 18.00
N GLU A 58 -28.51 -18.23 17.30
CA GLU A 58 -28.02 -16.91 17.62
C GLU A 58 -28.96 -15.81 17.11
N VAL A 59 -29.05 -14.71 17.86
CA VAL A 59 -29.77 -13.50 17.49
C VAL A 59 -28.80 -12.32 17.66
N TYR A 60 -28.63 -11.53 16.61
CA TYR A 60 -27.72 -10.38 16.59
C TYR A 60 -28.45 -9.11 16.16
N SER A 61 -28.33 -8.04 16.95
CA SER A 61 -28.91 -6.72 16.64
C SER A 61 -27.80 -5.67 16.55
N PRO A 62 -27.58 -5.06 15.37
CA PRO A 62 -26.50 -4.11 15.16
C PRO A 62 -26.85 -2.72 15.72
N THR A 63 -26.50 -2.47 16.98
CA THR A 63 -26.84 -1.20 17.67
C THR A 63 -25.73 -0.15 17.64
N HIS A 64 -24.49 -0.56 17.38
CA HIS A 64 -23.30 0.29 17.52
C HIS A 64 -23.01 1.18 16.30
N THR A 65 -23.20 0.72 15.05
CA THR A 65 -22.89 1.57 13.88
C THR A 65 -23.93 2.67 13.75
N THR A 66 -23.56 3.94 13.93
CA THR A 66 -24.49 5.08 13.80
C THR A 66 -24.16 5.98 12.60
N ALA A 67 -25.18 6.43 11.88
CA ALA A 67 -25.11 7.44 10.83
C ALA A 67 -25.85 8.71 11.28
N SER A 68 -25.36 9.87 10.86
CA SER A 68 -26.09 11.14 11.03
C SER A 68 -27.28 11.15 10.08
N VAL A 69 -28.48 11.25 10.62
CA VAL A 69 -29.73 11.36 9.85
C VAL A 69 -30.34 12.73 10.15
N GLY A 70 -30.18 13.68 9.22
CA GLY A 70 -30.79 15.00 9.34
C GLY A 70 -30.28 16.04 8.34
N ASN A 71 -31.20 16.86 7.81
CA ASN A 71 -30.89 18.03 6.98
C ASN A 71 -30.60 19.22 7.92
N ARG A 72 -29.33 19.65 7.98
CA ARG A 72 -28.75 20.91 8.54
C ARG A 72 -29.18 21.50 9.90
N GLU A 73 -30.20 21.04 10.61
CA GLU A 73 -30.62 21.69 11.88
C GLU A 73 -30.74 20.77 13.11
N LYS A 74 -30.71 19.43 12.95
CA LYS A 74 -30.57 18.49 14.08
C LYS A 74 -29.74 17.27 13.68
N ASP A 75 -28.53 17.17 14.24
CA ASP A 75 -27.69 15.96 14.15
C ASP A 75 -28.28 14.87 15.06
N THR A 76 -29.23 14.09 14.54
CA THR A 76 -29.67 12.85 15.18
C THR A 76 -28.81 11.69 14.69
N ARG A 77 -28.10 11.01 15.62
CA ARG A 77 -27.39 9.75 15.32
C ARG A 77 -28.40 8.60 15.37
N ALA A 78 -28.56 7.88 14.27
CA ALA A 78 -29.39 6.66 14.20
C ALA A 78 -28.54 5.48 13.77
N PRO A 79 -28.82 4.23 14.20
CA PRO A 79 -28.09 3.06 13.72
C PRO A 79 -28.14 2.95 12.19
N LEU A 80 -27.00 2.70 11.54
CA LEU A 80 -26.89 2.54 10.08
C LEU A 80 -27.76 1.37 9.58
N PHE A 81 -27.92 0.35 10.41
CA PHE A 81 -28.75 -0.84 10.17
C PHE A 81 -30.02 -0.83 11.01
N ALA A 82 -30.56 0.35 11.31
CA ALA A 82 -31.85 0.49 11.97
C ALA A 82 -32.92 -0.29 11.19
N GLY A 83 -33.80 -0.97 11.92
CA GLY A 83 -34.83 -1.80 11.35
C GLY A 83 -34.45 -3.27 11.12
N PHE A 84 -33.21 -3.71 11.34
CA PHE A 84 -32.78 -5.09 11.05
C PHE A 84 -32.28 -5.87 12.26
N VAL A 85 -32.65 -7.15 12.34
CA VAL A 85 -32.14 -8.13 13.30
C VAL A 85 -31.73 -9.39 12.54
N PHE A 86 -30.54 -9.90 12.81
CA PHE A 86 -29.99 -11.10 12.18
C PHE A 86 -30.21 -12.32 13.06
N VAL A 87 -30.61 -13.43 12.45
CA VAL A 87 -30.96 -14.65 13.20
C VAL A 87 -30.32 -15.86 12.55
N LEU A 88 -29.46 -16.57 13.29
CA LEU A 88 -28.91 -17.86 12.87
C LEU A 88 -29.88 -18.96 13.26
N SER A 89 -30.56 -19.55 12.29
CA SER A 89 -31.62 -20.54 12.55
C SER A 89 -31.88 -21.41 11.32
N THR A 90 -32.85 -22.33 11.40
CA THR A 90 -33.41 -23.01 10.23
C THR A 90 -34.62 -22.25 9.70
N GLN A 91 -34.90 -22.36 8.41
CA GLN A 91 -35.92 -21.55 7.73
C GLN A 91 -37.29 -21.64 8.41
N GLN A 92 -37.75 -22.85 8.74
CA GLN A 92 -39.07 -23.05 9.35
C GLN A 92 -39.23 -22.29 10.66
N VAL A 93 -38.18 -22.24 11.47
CA VAL A 93 -38.23 -21.67 12.82
C VAL A 93 -38.39 -20.15 12.77
N VAL A 94 -37.71 -19.48 11.85
CA VAL A 94 -37.82 -18.02 11.68
C VAL A 94 -39.20 -17.66 11.11
N VAL A 95 -39.72 -18.44 10.16
CA VAL A 95 -41.06 -18.21 9.60
C VAL A 95 -42.14 -18.44 10.68
N ASP A 96 -42.07 -19.55 11.40
CA ASP A 96 -43.00 -19.85 12.51
C ASP A 96 -42.97 -18.77 13.60
N PHE A 97 -41.79 -18.20 13.87
CA PHE A 97 -41.65 -17.10 14.81
C PHE A 97 -42.40 -15.85 14.34
N ILE A 98 -42.18 -15.44 13.09
CA ILE A 98 -42.82 -14.25 12.51
C ILE A 98 -44.34 -14.44 12.49
N ASP A 99 -44.84 -15.56 11.97
CA ASP A 99 -46.27 -15.79 11.83
C ASP A 99 -47.03 -15.79 13.18
N ARG A 100 -46.38 -16.25 14.26
CA ARG A 100 -47.03 -16.43 15.57
C ARG A 100 -46.78 -15.29 16.55
N PHE A 101 -45.59 -14.72 16.55
CA PHE A 101 -45.15 -13.80 17.60
C PHE A 101 -44.85 -12.39 17.10
N TYR A 102 -44.65 -12.21 15.79
CA TYR A 102 -44.36 -10.91 15.21
C TYR A 102 -44.90 -10.76 13.77
N PRO A 103 -46.23 -10.90 13.56
CA PRO A 103 -46.83 -10.96 12.23
C PRO A 103 -46.75 -9.65 11.44
N GLU A 104 -46.43 -8.55 12.11
CA GLU A 104 -46.24 -7.22 11.50
C GLU A 104 -44.81 -7.03 10.95
N GLY A 105 -43.87 -7.94 11.27
CA GLY A 105 -42.53 -7.95 10.70
C GLY A 105 -42.42 -8.83 9.47
N ALA A 106 -41.21 -8.86 8.87
CA ALA A 106 -40.96 -9.68 7.69
C ALA A 106 -39.53 -10.23 7.67
N VAL A 107 -39.35 -11.44 7.15
CA VAL A 107 -38.03 -11.94 6.75
C VAL A 107 -37.73 -11.40 5.35
N LEU A 108 -36.55 -10.83 5.13
CA LEU A 108 -36.19 -10.28 3.82
C LEU A 108 -36.00 -11.38 2.77
N TYR A 109 -36.29 -11.03 1.52
CA TYR A 109 -36.12 -11.89 0.35
C TYR A 109 -34.98 -11.39 -0.53
N ASP A 110 -34.23 -12.32 -1.13
CA ASP A 110 -33.25 -12.01 -2.16
C ASP A 110 -33.96 -11.82 -3.51
N HIS A 111 -34.14 -10.55 -3.90
CA HIS A 111 -34.75 -10.18 -5.17
C HIS A 111 -33.76 -10.14 -6.35
N SER A 112 -32.45 -10.25 -6.09
CA SER A 112 -31.40 -10.14 -7.13
C SER A 112 -31.37 -11.33 -8.10
N LYS A 113 -31.94 -12.47 -7.70
CA LYS A 113 -31.95 -13.73 -8.47
C LYS A 113 -33.33 -14.10 -9.02
N TRP A 114 -34.23 -13.12 -9.17
CA TRP A 114 -35.60 -13.39 -9.60
C TRP A 114 -35.71 -13.69 -11.10
N HIS A 115 -35.75 -14.97 -11.45
CA HIS A 115 -36.16 -15.48 -12.76
C HIS A 115 -37.42 -16.37 -12.63
N GLY A 116 -38.58 -15.75 -12.40
CA GLY A 116 -39.89 -16.43 -12.47
C GLY A 116 -40.24 -17.46 -11.37
N GLY A 117 -39.38 -17.73 -10.39
CA GLY A 117 -39.64 -18.64 -9.25
C GLY A 117 -40.11 -17.94 -7.97
N LYS A 118 -40.51 -18.71 -6.94
CA LYS A 118 -40.81 -18.18 -5.59
C LYS A 118 -39.55 -17.50 -5.02
N PRO A 119 -39.66 -16.28 -4.44
CA PRO A 119 -38.52 -15.58 -3.89
C PRO A 119 -37.91 -16.37 -2.72
N ARG A 120 -36.58 -16.48 -2.68
CA ARG A 120 -35.84 -17.12 -1.58
C ARG A 120 -35.54 -16.09 -0.50
N PHE A 121 -35.48 -16.52 0.75
CA PHE A 121 -35.06 -15.64 1.84
C PHE A 121 -33.62 -15.16 1.63
N LEU A 122 -33.35 -13.91 2.01
CA LEU A 122 -32.02 -13.34 2.05
C LEU A 122 -31.23 -14.02 3.17
N THR A 123 -30.19 -14.76 2.79
CA THR A 123 -29.30 -15.45 3.74
C THR A 123 -27.88 -14.93 3.64
N ILE A 124 -27.23 -14.71 4.79
CA ILE A 124 -25.85 -14.21 4.87
C ILE A 124 -24.90 -15.37 5.17
N PRO A 125 -23.79 -15.54 4.41
CA PRO A 125 -22.75 -16.51 4.75
C PRO A 125 -22.14 -16.25 6.13
N GLU A 126 -21.82 -17.32 6.87
CA GLU A 126 -21.23 -17.25 8.22
C GLU A 126 -19.99 -16.35 8.29
N GLU A 127 -19.08 -16.47 7.32
CA GLU A 127 -17.87 -15.66 7.26
C GLU A 127 -18.18 -14.15 7.15
N GLN A 128 -19.18 -13.78 6.35
CA GLN A 128 -19.62 -12.39 6.21
C GLN A 128 -20.29 -11.89 7.48
N MET A 129 -21.09 -12.72 8.16
CA MET A 129 -21.73 -12.34 9.42
C MET A 129 -20.71 -12.16 10.54
N ARG A 130 -19.71 -13.04 10.62
CA ARG A 130 -18.65 -12.93 11.63
C ARG A 130 -17.85 -11.65 11.47
N PHE A 131 -17.45 -11.33 10.24
CA PHE A 131 -16.81 -10.05 9.92
C PHE A 131 -17.70 -8.87 10.29
N PHE A 132 -18.99 -8.91 9.93
CA PHE A 132 -19.95 -7.85 10.22
C PHE A 132 -20.11 -7.60 11.73
N LYS A 133 -20.24 -8.67 12.53
CA LYS A 133 -20.31 -8.60 13.99
C LYS A 133 -19.03 -8.01 14.56
N ASP A 134 -17.86 -8.57 14.20
CA ASP A 134 -16.57 -8.08 14.71
C ASP A 134 -16.33 -6.61 14.33
N PHE A 135 -16.74 -6.20 13.13
CA PHE A 135 -16.68 -4.81 12.69
C PHE A 135 -17.61 -3.91 13.52
N ASN A 136 -18.87 -4.31 13.69
CA ASN A 136 -19.86 -3.50 14.40
C ASN A 136 -19.57 -3.42 15.91
N GLU A 137 -19.00 -4.45 16.54
CA GLU A 137 -18.65 -4.39 17.96
C GLU A 137 -17.36 -3.58 18.23
N ASN A 138 -16.38 -3.62 17.31
CA ASN A 138 -15.05 -3.05 17.57
C ASN A 138 -14.77 -1.71 16.88
N PHE A 139 -15.46 -1.43 15.77
CA PHE A 139 -15.14 -0.30 14.87
C PHE A 139 -16.32 0.61 14.55
N ALA A 140 -17.57 0.18 14.76
CA ALA A 140 -18.77 0.96 14.50
C ALA A 140 -18.74 2.41 14.98
N ASP A 141 -18.34 2.62 16.25
CA ASP A 141 -18.31 3.96 16.86
C ASP A 141 -17.22 4.86 16.29
N LYS A 142 -16.25 4.25 15.59
CA LYS A 142 -15.11 4.93 14.95
C LYS A 142 -15.38 5.18 13.48
N VAL A 143 -16.25 4.40 12.87
CA VAL A 143 -16.51 4.42 11.44
C VAL A 143 -17.38 5.61 11.05
N ILE A 144 -16.93 6.39 10.07
CA ILE A 144 -17.66 7.56 9.55
C ILE A 144 -17.95 7.32 8.07
N VAL A 145 -19.23 7.19 7.73
CA VAL A 145 -19.70 7.15 6.34
C VAL A 145 -19.49 8.52 5.70
N LEU A 146 -18.90 8.53 4.52
CA LEU A 146 -18.54 9.75 3.80
C LEU A 146 -19.59 10.08 2.74
N GLU A 147 -19.82 11.37 2.52
CA GLU A 147 -20.80 11.85 1.54
C GLU A 147 -20.33 11.69 0.08
N ARG A 148 -19.02 11.73 -0.15
CA ARG A 148 -18.41 11.63 -1.49
C ARG A 148 -18.15 10.17 -1.87
N PRO A 149 -18.19 9.83 -3.17
CA PRO A 149 -17.85 8.49 -3.64
C PRO A 149 -16.39 8.13 -3.32
N TYR A 150 -16.12 6.83 -3.22
CA TYR A 150 -14.80 6.30 -2.87
C TYR A 150 -13.68 6.81 -3.82
N SER A 151 -13.98 6.93 -5.12
CA SER A 151 -13.07 7.43 -6.15
C SER A 151 -12.52 8.83 -5.87
N ASP A 152 -13.30 9.70 -5.23
CA ASP A 152 -12.87 11.07 -4.94
C ASP A 152 -11.70 11.12 -3.94
N TYR A 153 -11.52 10.05 -3.16
CA TYR A 153 -10.47 9.93 -2.17
C TYR A 153 -9.17 9.35 -2.75
N ALA A 154 -9.14 9.00 -4.04
CA ALA A 154 -7.91 8.62 -4.72
C ALA A 154 -6.92 9.79 -4.82
N PHE A 155 -7.39 11.04 -4.78
CA PHE A 155 -6.55 12.24 -4.87
C PHE A 155 -6.71 13.16 -3.66
N ASN A 156 -5.63 13.86 -3.30
CA ASN A 156 -5.67 14.89 -2.29
C ASN A 156 -6.26 16.17 -2.89
N PRO A 157 -7.40 16.69 -2.39
CA PRO A 157 -8.06 17.85 -3.00
C PRO A 157 -7.25 19.15 -2.91
N LYS A 158 -6.23 19.22 -2.05
CA LYS A 158 -5.37 20.42 -1.91
C LYS A 158 -4.16 20.40 -2.82
N THR A 159 -3.53 19.24 -2.97
CA THR A 159 -2.28 19.11 -3.75
C THR A 159 -2.50 18.50 -5.13
N ASN A 160 -3.69 17.95 -5.38
CA ASN A 160 -4.03 17.17 -6.56
C ASN A 160 -3.09 15.98 -6.80
N GLU A 161 -2.38 15.54 -5.77
CA GLU A 161 -1.53 14.35 -5.82
C GLU A 161 -2.33 13.11 -5.39
N PRO A 162 -2.03 11.94 -5.95
CA PRO A 162 -2.68 10.70 -5.54
C PRO A 162 -2.38 10.35 -4.06
N ASN A 163 -3.40 9.87 -3.35
CA ASN A 163 -3.28 9.36 -1.99
C ASN A 163 -2.67 7.95 -2.00
N GLU A 164 -1.97 7.58 -0.92
CA GLU A 164 -1.41 6.23 -0.78
C GLU A 164 -2.54 5.22 -0.61
N ILE A 165 -2.43 4.06 -1.24
CA ILE A 165 -3.31 2.93 -0.99
C ILE A 165 -2.62 1.96 -0.02
N VAL A 166 -3.38 1.44 0.93
CA VAL A 166 -2.87 0.55 1.97
C VAL A 166 -3.82 -0.63 2.16
N LYS A 167 -3.28 -1.73 2.65
CA LYS A 167 -4.00 -2.93 3.03
C LYS A 167 -3.79 -3.24 4.50
N VAL A 168 -4.86 -3.56 5.19
CA VAL A 168 -4.79 -3.99 6.58
C VAL A 168 -4.30 -5.44 6.63
N VAL A 169 -3.24 -5.68 7.40
CA VAL A 169 -2.57 -7.00 7.50
C VAL A 169 -3.15 -7.86 8.61
N ASP A 170 -3.70 -7.24 9.64
CA ASP A 170 -4.14 -7.92 10.85
C ASP A 170 -5.38 -7.27 11.49
N GLY A 171 -6.07 -8.04 12.34
CA GLY A 171 -7.29 -7.65 13.02
C GLY A 171 -8.56 -7.81 12.15
N PRO A 172 -9.71 -7.30 12.62
CA PRO A 172 -11.01 -7.55 11.98
C PRO A 172 -11.15 -6.99 10.57
N LEU A 173 -10.31 -6.01 10.20
CA LEU A 173 -10.27 -5.43 8.87
C LEU A 173 -9.20 -6.06 7.98
N LYS A 174 -8.58 -7.17 8.41
CA LYS A 174 -7.55 -7.85 7.64
C LYS A 174 -8.03 -8.12 6.21
N GLY A 175 -7.21 -7.70 5.25
CA GLY A 175 -7.53 -7.80 3.83
C GLY A 175 -8.27 -6.59 3.26
N CYS A 176 -8.79 -5.68 4.08
CA CYS A 176 -9.41 -4.45 3.60
C CYS A 176 -8.38 -3.50 3.00
N GLU A 177 -8.68 -2.99 1.81
CA GLU A 177 -7.85 -2.10 1.03
C GLU A 177 -8.50 -0.72 0.97
N GLY A 178 -7.70 0.35 1.05
CA GLY A 178 -8.22 1.69 1.07
C GLY A 178 -7.19 2.80 0.94
N TYR A 179 -7.65 4.02 0.68
CA TYR A 179 -6.82 5.21 0.59
C TYR A 179 -6.50 5.78 1.97
N LEU A 180 -5.22 6.01 2.21
CA LEU A 180 -4.71 6.82 3.30
C LEU A 180 -5.00 8.29 3.01
N THR A 181 -6.01 8.84 3.66
CA THR A 181 -6.44 10.22 3.46
C THR A 181 -6.27 11.05 4.72
N ARG A 182 -6.05 12.35 4.54
CA ARG A 182 -5.89 13.29 5.65
C ARG A 182 -7.12 14.16 5.80
N PHE A 183 -7.86 13.94 6.88
CA PHE A 183 -8.95 14.81 7.29
C PHE A 183 -8.43 15.78 8.36
N ARG A 184 -8.27 17.06 7.98
CA ARG A 184 -7.62 18.08 8.82
C ARG A 184 -6.20 17.67 9.21
N ARG A 185 -5.97 17.25 10.47
CA ARG A 185 -4.66 16.77 10.97
C ARG A 185 -4.60 15.24 11.11
N ASP A 186 -5.74 14.57 11.06
CA ASP A 186 -5.88 13.14 11.33
C ASP A 186 -5.73 12.31 10.05
N LYS A 187 -4.99 11.20 10.14
CA LYS A 187 -4.77 10.26 9.03
C LYS A 187 -5.75 9.11 9.17
N ARG A 188 -6.56 8.90 8.14
CA ARG A 188 -7.67 7.95 8.13
C ARG A 188 -7.53 6.96 7.01
N LEU A 189 -8.00 5.74 7.24
CA LEU A 189 -8.20 4.76 6.19
C LEU A 189 -9.59 5.01 5.58
N VAL A 190 -9.66 5.27 4.28
CA VAL A 190 -10.93 5.33 3.55
C VAL A 190 -11.01 4.11 2.66
N PHE A 191 -12.05 3.30 2.81
CA PHE A 191 -12.27 2.09 2.00
C PHE A 191 -13.72 2.02 1.52
N ASN A 192 -13.96 1.16 0.54
CA ASN A 192 -15.26 1.00 -0.06
C ASN A 192 -16.05 -0.11 0.66
N MET A 193 -17.29 0.18 1.08
CA MET A 193 -18.16 -0.79 1.76
C MET A 193 -19.47 -0.97 0.98
N LYS A 194 -19.89 -2.22 0.77
CA LYS A 194 -21.13 -2.55 0.09
C LYS A 194 -22.33 -2.42 1.05
N SER A 195 -23.42 -1.83 0.57
CA SER A 195 -24.70 -1.80 1.28
C SER A 195 -25.31 -3.20 1.37
N LEU A 196 -25.95 -3.54 2.50
CA LEU A 196 -26.65 -4.83 2.65
C LEU A 196 -27.88 -4.94 1.74
N ASP A 197 -28.65 -3.86 1.63
CA ASP A 197 -29.94 -3.86 0.92
C ASP A 197 -29.84 -3.44 -0.56
N SER A 198 -28.64 -3.14 -1.07
CA SER A 198 -28.47 -2.69 -2.45
C SER A 198 -27.07 -2.98 -3.00
N ASP A 199 -26.95 -3.04 -4.33
CA ASP A 199 -25.64 -3.06 -5.01
C ASP A 199 -24.90 -1.71 -4.96
N LYS A 200 -25.33 -0.79 -4.08
CA LYS A 200 -24.65 0.49 -3.88
C LYS A 200 -23.48 0.31 -2.92
N TYR A 201 -22.40 1.00 -3.25
CA TYR A 201 -21.22 1.10 -2.42
C TYR A 201 -21.14 2.51 -1.82
N PHE A 202 -20.63 2.61 -0.60
CA PHE A 202 -20.38 3.89 0.04
C PHE A 202 -18.97 3.91 0.62
N ALA A 203 -18.36 5.10 0.59
CA ALA A 203 -17.04 5.33 1.12
C ALA A 203 -17.10 5.44 2.64
N VAL A 204 -16.22 4.72 3.32
CA VAL A 204 -16.19 4.64 4.77
C VAL A 204 -14.82 5.05 5.26
N SER A 205 -14.75 5.92 6.27
CA SER A 205 -13.49 6.32 6.91
C SER A 205 -13.34 5.75 8.31
N ILE A 206 -12.14 5.29 8.63
CA ILE A 206 -11.73 4.90 9.99
C ILE A 206 -10.65 5.87 10.47
N PRO A 207 -10.87 6.56 11.61
CA PRO A 207 -9.92 7.48 12.20
C PRO A 207 -8.71 6.73 12.76
N ASN A 208 -7.58 7.44 12.87
CA ASN A 208 -6.32 6.93 13.41
C ASN A 208 -5.84 5.62 12.76
N ILE A 209 -5.44 5.69 11.49
CA ILE A 209 -4.91 4.52 10.77
C ILE A 209 -3.75 3.82 11.50
N TRP A 210 -3.01 4.54 12.35
CA TRP A 210 -1.87 4.01 13.08
C TRP A 210 -2.25 2.96 14.13
N SER A 211 -3.53 2.84 14.51
CA SER A 211 -3.98 1.72 15.34
C SER A 211 -4.12 0.41 14.56
N LEU A 212 -4.00 0.46 13.23
CA LEU A 212 -4.09 -0.71 12.36
C LEU A 212 -2.69 -1.08 11.88
N GLN A 213 -2.41 -2.38 11.82
CA GLN A 213 -1.25 -2.84 11.06
C GLN A 213 -1.60 -2.81 9.58
N VAL A 214 -0.99 -1.87 8.86
CA VAL A 214 -1.20 -1.69 7.42
C VAL A 214 0.11 -1.81 6.66
N VAL A 215 0.03 -2.43 5.49
CA VAL A 215 1.08 -2.38 4.48
C VAL A 215 0.65 -1.45 3.36
N ARG A 216 1.60 -0.67 2.84
CA ARG A 216 1.33 0.11 1.64
C ARG A 216 1.23 -0.86 0.45
N LEU A 217 0.20 -0.67 -0.36
CA LEU A 217 0.12 -1.28 -1.68
C LEU A 217 0.71 -0.32 -2.70
N HIS A 218 1.51 -0.84 -3.62
CA HIS A 218 2.03 -0.05 -4.73
C HIS A 218 0.86 0.27 -5.70
N ASN A 219 0.65 1.53 -6.08
CA ASN A 219 -0.43 1.89 -7.02
C ASN A 219 0.08 1.88 -8.47
N ALA A 220 -0.15 0.78 -9.19
CA ALA A 220 0.42 0.57 -10.53
C ALA A 220 0.02 1.64 -11.57
N GLU A 221 -1.04 2.42 -11.33
CA GLU A 221 -1.56 3.40 -12.30
C GLU A 221 -1.27 4.85 -11.93
N ASN A 222 -1.19 5.15 -10.63
CA ASN A 222 -1.08 6.52 -10.13
C ASN A 222 -0.15 6.59 -8.89
N ASP A 223 0.94 5.82 -8.85
CA ASP A 223 1.83 5.88 -7.70
C ASP A 223 2.49 7.26 -7.57
N ARG A 224 2.29 7.88 -6.40
CA ARG A 224 2.81 9.20 -6.10
C ARG A 224 4.34 9.27 -6.18
N GLN A 225 5.05 8.21 -5.83
CA GLN A 225 6.50 8.18 -5.90
C GLN A 225 6.97 8.03 -7.35
N THR A 226 6.27 7.25 -8.16
CA THR A 226 6.54 7.16 -9.60
C THR A 226 6.45 8.52 -10.26
N ILE A 227 5.35 9.26 -10.02
CA ILE A 227 5.17 10.63 -10.52
C ILE A 227 6.23 11.56 -9.94
N GLY A 228 6.51 11.44 -8.64
CA GLY A 228 7.44 12.30 -7.91
C GLY A 228 8.91 12.15 -8.34
N THR A 229 9.29 11.05 -8.98
CA THR A 229 10.69 10.71 -9.34
C THR A 229 10.96 10.74 -10.85
N LEU A 230 9.99 11.12 -11.69
CA LEU A 230 10.12 11.09 -13.15
C LEU A 230 11.35 11.86 -13.66
N LYS A 231 11.70 13.00 -13.03
CA LYS A 231 12.83 13.83 -13.45
C LYS A 231 14.16 13.16 -13.14
N GLU A 232 14.29 12.64 -11.93
CA GLU A 232 15.47 11.92 -11.46
C GLU A 232 15.71 10.65 -12.30
N ARG A 233 14.65 9.92 -12.65
CA ARG A 233 14.72 8.77 -13.57
C ARG A 233 15.16 9.18 -14.98
N ALA A 234 14.66 10.30 -15.49
CA ALA A 234 15.04 10.80 -16.81
C ALA A 234 16.55 11.15 -16.85
N VAL A 235 17.04 11.83 -15.81
CA VAL A 235 18.47 12.15 -15.69
C VAL A 235 19.29 10.89 -15.55
N ASP A 236 18.90 9.97 -14.68
CA ASP A 236 19.61 8.70 -14.48
C ASP A 236 19.66 7.85 -15.75
N LEU A 237 18.57 7.83 -16.54
CA LEU A 237 18.54 7.19 -17.85
C LEU A 237 19.59 7.78 -18.81
N LEU A 238 19.62 9.12 -18.94
CA LEU A 238 20.58 9.81 -19.79
C LEU A 238 22.02 9.59 -19.31
N VAL A 239 22.26 9.70 -18.00
CA VAL A 239 23.56 9.44 -17.38
C VAL A 239 24.01 8.01 -17.67
N GLY A 240 23.14 7.02 -17.49
CA GLY A 240 23.43 5.62 -17.80
C GLY A 240 23.82 5.44 -19.27
N MET A 241 23.06 6.02 -20.20
CA MET A 241 23.37 5.94 -21.63
C MET A 241 24.74 6.53 -21.97
N ILE A 242 25.05 7.71 -21.41
CA ILE A 242 26.33 8.38 -21.60
C ILE A 242 27.48 7.55 -20.99
N GLN A 243 27.32 7.09 -19.74
CA GLN A 243 28.37 6.32 -19.08
C GLN A 243 28.71 5.03 -19.81
N GLY A 244 27.73 4.25 -20.27
CA GLY A 244 28.07 3.03 -20.99
C GLY A 244 28.46 3.21 -22.44
N CYS A 245 28.47 4.44 -22.96
CA CYS A 245 29.24 4.78 -24.16
C CYS A 245 30.72 5.08 -23.84
N GLY A 246 31.12 5.05 -22.57
CA GLY A 246 32.52 5.20 -22.14
C GLY A 246 33.00 6.65 -22.02
N TYR A 247 32.10 7.62 -21.87
CA TYR A 247 32.48 9.05 -21.82
C TYR A 247 33.16 9.49 -20.50
N GLY A 248 33.14 8.67 -19.45
CA GLY A 248 33.86 8.94 -18.19
C GLY A 248 33.58 10.34 -17.64
N ASP A 249 34.63 11.14 -17.42
CA ASP A 249 34.55 12.52 -16.91
C ASP A 249 33.72 13.47 -17.79
N ARG A 250 33.50 13.15 -19.07
CA ARG A 250 32.61 13.92 -19.96
C ARG A 250 31.12 13.65 -19.73
N THR A 251 30.76 12.75 -18.80
CA THR A 251 29.36 12.37 -18.56
C THR A 251 28.48 13.57 -18.18
N LEU A 252 28.86 14.33 -17.14
CA LEU A 252 28.08 15.50 -16.71
C LEU A 252 28.06 16.63 -17.76
N PRO A 253 29.20 17.02 -18.37
CA PRO A 253 29.19 17.96 -19.49
C PRO A 253 28.23 17.57 -20.61
N LEU A 254 28.24 16.31 -21.05
CA LEU A 254 27.33 15.82 -22.10
C LEU A 254 25.87 15.80 -21.66
N LEU A 255 25.58 15.43 -20.41
CA LEU A 255 24.23 15.51 -19.85
C LEU A 255 23.69 16.94 -19.97
N TYR A 256 24.50 17.93 -19.61
CA TYR A 256 24.11 19.34 -19.72
C TYR A 256 23.92 19.77 -21.16
N GLU A 257 24.83 19.41 -22.07
CA GLU A 257 24.69 19.72 -23.49
C GLU A 257 23.43 19.12 -24.13
N ILE A 258 23.07 17.89 -23.73
CA ILE A 258 21.85 17.20 -24.18
C ILE A 258 20.61 17.92 -23.65
N THR A 259 20.57 18.22 -22.35
CA THR A 259 19.41 18.84 -21.72
C THR A 259 19.22 20.29 -22.18
N ASP A 260 20.29 21.07 -22.29
CA ASP A 260 20.29 22.42 -22.86
C ASP A 260 19.80 22.42 -24.31
N TYR A 261 20.30 21.49 -25.14
CA TYR A 261 19.86 21.37 -26.53
C TYR A 261 18.37 21.05 -26.61
N LEU A 262 17.90 20.07 -25.85
CA LEU A 262 16.50 19.65 -25.88
C LEU A 262 15.56 20.73 -25.30
N ALA A 263 16.00 21.48 -24.29
CA ALA A 263 15.22 22.60 -23.73
C ALA A 263 15.03 23.73 -24.77
N ALA A 264 16.07 24.01 -25.55
CA ALA A 264 16.00 24.98 -26.66
C ALA A 264 15.23 24.42 -27.87
N THR A 265 15.49 23.17 -28.23
CA THR A 265 14.93 22.48 -29.40
C THR A 265 14.41 21.10 -29.00
N PRO A 266 13.13 20.94 -28.65
CA PRO A 266 12.58 19.71 -28.06
C PRO A 266 12.35 18.61 -29.10
N THR A 267 13.43 18.18 -29.75
CA THR A 267 13.45 17.16 -30.80
C THR A 267 14.55 16.15 -30.54
N LEU A 268 14.16 14.90 -30.26
CA LEU A 268 15.11 13.80 -30.11
C LEU A 268 15.80 13.47 -31.44
N LEU A 269 15.09 13.60 -32.57
CA LEU A 269 15.69 13.39 -33.89
C LEU A 269 16.80 14.41 -34.18
N GLY A 270 16.56 15.70 -33.89
CA GLY A 270 17.58 16.72 -34.07
C GLY A 270 18.75 16.54 -33.10
N LEU A 271 18.49 16.06 -31.88
CA LEU A 271 19.55 15.71 -30.93
C LEU A 271 20.43 14.58 -31.48
N CYS A 272 19.84 13.50 -31.98
CA CYS A 272 20.57 12.40 -32.60
C CYS A 272 21.46 12.90 -33.76
N GLN A 273 20.91 13.74 -34.64
CA GLN A 273 21.68 14.31 -35.75
C GLN A 273 22.84 15.19 -35.26
N LYS A 274 22.63 15.99 -34.19
CA LYS A 274 23.68 16.82 -33.59
C LYS A 274 24.78 15.95 -32.98
N LEU A 275 24.43 14.96 -32.17
CA LEU A 275 25.38 14.03 -31.55
C LEU A 275 26.19 13.29 -32.62
N PHE A 276 25.54 12.77 -33.66
CA PHE A 276 26.23 12.12 -34.77
C PHE A 276 27.22 13.05 -35.47
N LYS A 277 26.82 14.31 -35.75
CA LYS A 277 27.72 15.31 -36.36
C LYS A 277 28.90 15.69 -35.47
N ASN A 278 28.72 15.66 -34.15
CA ASN A 278 29.77 15.92 -33.17
C ASN A 278 30.71 14.72 -32.94
N GLY A 279 30.46 13.58 -33.60
CA GLY A 279 31.25 12.36 -33.44
C GLY A 279 30.74 11.43 -32.32
N ASP A 280 29.66 11.80 -31.63
CA ASP A 280 29.04 11.02 -30.56
C ASP A 280 28.09 9.94 -31.12
N CYS A 281 28.60 9.14 -32.06
CA CYS A 281 27.82 8.21 -32.89
C CYS A 281 27.14 7.09 -32.08
N GLU A 282 27.80 6.58 -31.03
CA GLU A 282 27.24 5.52 -30.18
C GLU A 282 26.09 6.05 -29.34
N LEU A 283 26.28 7.20 -28.70
CA LEU A 283 25.25 7.85 -27.90
C LEU A 283 24.04 8.24 -28.75
N SER A 284 24.26 8.77 -29.95
CA SER A 284 23.19 9.01 -30.91
C SER A 284 22.39 7.75 -31.23
N ARG A 285 23.06 6.60 -31.41
CA ARG A 285 22.39 5.32 -31.71
C ARG A 285 21.58 4.81 -30.51
N ARG A 286 22.08 4.98 -29.29
CA ARG A 286 21.34 4.62 -28.06
C ARG A 286 20.10 5.49 -27.85
N ILE A 287 20.21 6.80 -28.02
CA ILE A 287 19.07 7.72 -27.90
C ILE A 287 18.01 7.42 -28.98
N ALA A 288 18.43 7.07 -30.21
CA ALA A 288 17.51 6.70 -31.27
C ALA A 288 16.70 5.40 -30.99
N ARG A 289 17.14 4.58 -30.02
CA ARG A 289 16.49 3.32 -29.63
C ARG A 289 15.61 3.46 -28.37
N LEU A 290 15.44 4.68 -27.84
CA LEU A 290 14.53 4.93 -26.72
C LEU A 290 13.12 4.40 -27.03
N SER A 291 12.52 3.72 -26.05
CA SER A 291 11.11 3.36 -26.12
C SER A 291 10.22 4.61 -26.05
N THR A 292 8.94 4.49 -26.42
CA THR A 292 7.99 5.61 -26.30
C THR A 292 7.91 6.14 -24.86
N SER A 293 7.89 5.25 -23.86
CA SER A 293 7.85 5.63 -22.45
C SER A 293 9.13 6.35 -21.99
N ASP A 294 10.29 5.90 -22.45
CA ASP A 294 11.56 6.54 -22.10
C ASP A 294 11.72 7.90 -22.81
N ALA A 295 11.26 8.01 -24.05
CA ALA A 295 11.21 9.28 -24.77
C ALA A 295 10.28 10.28 -24.07
N GLU A 296 9.11 9.84 -23.60
CA GLU A 296 8.19 10.67 -22.82
C GLU A 296 8.83 11.12 -21.49
N LEU A 297 9.53 10.22 -20.81
CA LEU A 297 10.27 10.51 -19.57
C LEU A 297 11.31 11.63 -19.79
N VAL A 298 12.12 11.52 -20.84
CA VAL A 298 13.11 12.56 -21.22
C VAL A 298 12.41 13.86 -21.60
N LEU A 299 11.35 13.83 -22.40
CA LEU A 299 10.62 15.04 -22.79
C LEU A 299 9.95 15.74 -21.60
N ASN A 300 9.51 15.00 -20.59
CA ASN A 300 8.97 15.56 -19.36
C ASN A 300 10.04 16.30 -18.55
N LEU A 301 11.26 15.74 -18.42
CA LEU A 301 12.40 16.45 -17.85
C LEU A 301 12.69 17.74 -18.63
N VAL A 302 12.72 17.67 -19.96
CA VAL A 302 13.03 18.81 -20.84
C VAL A 302 12.00 19.93 -20.72
N ARG A 303 10.70 19.60 -20.64
CA ARG A 303 9.63 20.59 -20.39
C ARG A 303 9.83 21.31 -19.05
N TYR A 304 10.26 20.56 -18.03
CA TYR A 304 10.54 21.11 -16.72
C TYR A 304 11.79 22.01 -16.74
N GLU A 305 12.88 21.55 -17.35
CA GLU A 305 14.12 22.31 -17.53
C GLU A 305 13.85 23.61 -18.30
N LYS A 306 13.04 23.58 -19.36
CA LYS A 306 12.64 24.78 -20.10
C LYS A 306 11.88 25.79 -19.23
N SER A 307 11.06 25.30 -18.29
CA SER A 307 10.29 26.15 -17.38
C SER A 307 11.10 26.59 -16.16
N ASN A 308 12.20 25.89 -15.84
CA ASN A 308 13.09 26.13 -14.72
C ASN A 308 14.55 25.98 -15.19
N PRO A 309 15.07 26.92 -16.00
CA PRO A 309 16.41 26.80 -16.60
C PRO A 309 17.50 26.64 -15.54
N GLY A 310 18.38 25.66 -15.72
CA GLY A 310 19.45 25.35 -14.78
C GLY A 310 19.11 24.24 -13.78
N TYR A 311 17.87 23.73 -13.75
CA TYR A 311 17.45 22.71 -12.79
C TYR A 311 18.37 21.48 -12.82
N VAL A 312 18.70 20.92 -13.99
CA VAL A 312 19.61 19.77 -14.08
C VAL A 312 21.02 20.12 -13.58
N ARG A 313 21.57 21.28 -13.94
CA ARG A 313 22.91 21.71 -13.50
C ARG A 313 22.98 21.93 -11.99
N ASP A 314 21.93 22.49 -11.40
CA ASP A 314 21.87 22.79 -9.97
C ASP A 314 21.74 21.52 -9.11
N ASN A 315 21.08 20.48 -9.63
CA ASN A 315 20.80 19.25 -8.89
C ASN A 315 21.84 18.14 -9.13
N TRP A 316 22.60 18.16 -10.23
CA TRP A 316 23.58 17.11 -10.59
C TRP A 316 25.02 17.62 -10.73
N GLN A 317 25.50 18.35 -9.72
CA GLN A 317 26.84 18.99 -9.77
C GLN A 317 28.01 18.01 -9.68
N ASN A 318 27.80 16.83 -9.08
CA ASN A 318 28.83 15.80 -8.92
C ASN A 318 28.24 14.41 -9.20
N LEU A 319 29.03 13.55 -9.85
CA LEU A 319 28.67 12.19 -10.22
C LEU A 319 29.90 11.29 -10.09
N VAL A 320 30.06 10.70 -8.91
CA VAL A 320 31.14 9.74 -8.63
C VAL A 320 30.75 8.34 -9.08
N ILE A 321 29.58 7.88 -8.64
CA ILE A 321 28.95 6.60 -9.00
C ILE A 321 27.43 6.83 -8.98
N ARG A 322 26.67 6.12 -9.82
CA ARG A 322 25.22 6.22 -9.83
C ARG A 322 24.62 5.73 -8.49
N PRO A 323 23.38 6.11 -8.15
CA PRO A 323 22.71 5.59 -6.96
C PRO A 323 22.74 4.06 -6.92
N PHE A 324 22.70 3.48 -5.71
CA PHE A 324 22.80 2.03 -5.52
C PHE A 324 21.92 1.21 -6.48
N LEU A 325 20.68 1.64 -6.73
CA LEU A 325 19.71 0.91 -7.53
C LEU A 325 19.11 1.81 -8.60
N THR A 326 19.18 1.40 -9.86
CA THR A 326 18.73 2.20 -11.01
C THR A 326 17.93 1.37 -12.03
N PRO A 327 17.06 2.00 -12.84
CA PRO A 327 16.28 1.32 -13.88
C PRO A 327 17.09 0.92 -15.12
N THR A 328 18.31 1.43 -15.31
CA THR A 328 19.16 1.09 -16.46
C THR A 328 20.58 0.73 -16.04
N SER A 329 21.14 -0.31 -16.63
CA SER A 329 22.54 -0.71 -16.40
C SER A 329 23.52 0.36 -16.86
N GLY A 330 23.12 1.19 -17.83
CA GLY A 330 24.00 2.09 -18.56
C GLY A 330 24.92 1.37 -19.56
N ILE A 331 25.35 0.14 -19.29
CA ILE A 331 26.19 -0.70 -20.16
C ILE A 331 25.42 -1.88 -20.75
N GLU A 332 25.89 -2.38 -21.90
CA GLU A 332 25.45 -3.67 -22.42
C GLU A 332 26.17 -4.80 -21.68
N PHE A 333 25.46 -5.88 -21.39
CA PHE A 333 26.04 -7.10 -20.80
C PHE A 333 26.35 -8.11 -21.90
N ASP A 334 27.42 -8.89 -21.71
CA ASP A 334 27.70 -10.02 -22.59
C ASP A 334 26.52 -11.00 -22.56
N GLU A 335 26.28 -11.71 -23.67
CA GLU A 335 25.20 -12.70 -23.76
C GLU A 335 25.28 -13.73 -22.62
N GLY A 336 24.16 -13.89 -21.89
CA GLY A 336 24.05 -14.80 -20.76
C GLY A 336 24.68 -14.32 -19.45
N LYS A 337 25.24 -13.10 -19.41
CA LYS A 337 25.72 -12.48 -18.16
C LYS A 337 24.69 -11.50 -17.62
N ASP A 338 24.53 -11.53 -16.30
CA ASP A 338 23.72 -10.58 -15.54
C ASP A 338 24.57 -9.49 -14.87
N GLU A 339 25.87 -9.43 -15.17
CA GLU A 339 26.80 -8.47 -14.58
C GLU A 339 27.73 -7.86 -15.62
N GLY A 340 28.03 -6.57 -15.43
CA GLY A 340 29.06 -5.85 -16.17
C GLY A 340 29.94 -5.03 -15.24
N ARG A 341 31.04 -4.50 -15.77
CA ARG A 341 32.01 -3.71 -15.00
C ARG A 341 32.40 -2.42 -15.72
N ILE A 342 32.54 -1.35 -14.95
CA ILE A 342 33.11 -0.07 -15.41
C ILE A 342 34.36 0.20 -14.58
N ILE A 343 35.47 0.49 -15.24
CA ILE A 343 36.73 0.85 -14.56
C ILE A 343 36.76 2.37 -14.45
N HIS A 344 36.67 2.87 -13.22
CA HIS A 344 36.90 4.27 -12.90
C HIS A 344 38.37 4.48 -12.50
N LYS A 345 38.78 5.74 -12.40
CA LYS A 345 40.15 6.09 -12.01
C LYS A 345 40.54 5.53 -10.63
N ASP A 346 39.62 5.63 -9.67
CA ASP A 346 39.90 5.34 -8.25
C ASP A 346 39.22 4.07 -7.73
N PHE A 347 38.34 3.44 -8.50
CA PHE A 347 37.61 2.23 -8.11
C PHE A 347 37.10 1.46 -9.34
N THR A 348 36.68 0.21 -9.14
CA THR A 348 35.93 -0.54 -10.16
C THR A 348 34.47 -0.62 -9.78
N GLU A 349 33.57 -0.26 -10.69
CA GLU A 349 32.13 -0.42 -10.50
C GLU A 349 31.68 -1.77 -11.06
N ILE A 350 30.91 -2.51 -10.26
CA ILE A 350 30.21 -3.72 -10.65
C ILE A 350 28.73 -3.36 -10.78
N ILE A 351 28.17 -3.65 -11.94
CA ILE A 351 26.76 -3.42 -12.26
C ILE A 351 26.07 -4.77 -12.39
N SER A 352 25.14 -5.09 -11.49
CA SER A 352 24.47 -6.39 -11.47
C SER A 352 22.97 -6.24 -11.70
N LYS A 353 22.41 -7.07 -12.57
CA LYS A 353 20.96 -7.18 -12.79
C LYS A 353 20.30 -7.77 -11.56
N VAL A 354 19.18 -7.19 -11.15
CA VAL A 354 18.37 -7.73 -10.06
C VAL A 354 16.90 -7.61 -10.40
N SER A 355 16.15 -8.68 -10.15
CA SER A 355 14.70 -8.69 -10.29
C SER A 355 14.07 -8.49 -8.93
N ILE A 356 13.28 -7.44 -8.78
CA ILE A 356 12.54 -7.14 -7.55
C ILE A 356 11.07 -7.40 -7.81
N THR A 357 10.49 -8.26 -6.97
CA THR A 357 9.09 -8.65 -7.02
C THR A 357 8.33 -7.99 -5.87
N GLU A 358 7.25 -7.28 -6.21
CA GLU A 358 6.41 -6.55 -5.27
C GLU A 358 4.93 -6.78 -5.55
N LEU A 359 4.08 -6.54 -4.56
CA LEU A 359 2.63 -6.61 -4.71
C LEU A 359 2.12 -5.24 -5.16
N ALA A 360 1.60 -5.17 -6.37
CA ALA A 360 1.02 -3.98 -6.96
C ALA A 360 -0.50 -4.08 -6.97
N TYR A 361 -1.17 -2.99 -6.63
CA TYR A 361 -2.60 -2.84 -6.73
C TYR A 361 -2.94 -2.03 -7.97
N TYR A 362 -3.89 -2.53 -8.75
CA TYR A 362 -4.44 -1.87 -9.93
C TYR A 362 -5.83 -1.32 -9.59
N PRO A 363 -5.96 0.00 -9.31
CA PRO A 363 -7.25 0.58 -8.95
C PRO A 363 -8.34 0.36 -10.00
N SER A 364 -8.02 0.46 -11.29
CA SER A 364 -9.00 0.23 -12.37
C SER A 364 -9.60 -1.19 -12.39
N LYS A 365 -8.85 -2.18 -11.89
CA LYS A 365 -9.25 -3.59 -11.85
C LYS A 365 -9.69 -4.06 -10.47
N GLU A 366 -9.53 -3.23 -9.44
CA GLU A 366 -9.71 -3.55 -8.02
C GLU A 366 -9.00 -4.86 -7.62
N LYS A 367 -7.76 -5.07 -8.10
CA LYS A 367 -7.01 -6.31 -7.92
C LYS A 367 -5.55 -6.09 -7.58
N GLU A 368 -5.03 -7.00 -6.77
CA GLU A 368 -3.61 -7.16 -6.53
C GLU A 368 -2.99 -8.09 -7.60
N GLU A 369 -1.87 -7.67 -8.16
CA GLU A 369 -1.05 -8.49 -9.04
C GLU A 369 0.42 -8.37 -8.59
N THR A 370 1.16 -9.46 -8.74
CA THR A 370 2.59 -9.47 -8.44
C THR A 370 3.36 -8.90 -9.62
N LEU A 371 4.04 -7.78 -9.42
CA LEU A 371 4.88 -7.12 -10.43
C LEU A 371 6.34 -7.47 -10.17
N THR A 372 7.03 -8.00 -11.19
CA THR A 372 8.49 -8.17 -11.16
C THR A 372 9.13 -7.16 -12.09
N THR A 373 9.96 -6.27 -11.54
CA THR A 373 10.69 -5.25 -12.30
C THR A 373 12.18 -5.54 -12.25
N THR A 374 12.85 -5.33 -13.38
CA THR A 374 14.32 -5.44 -13.47
C THR A 374 14.98 -4.11 -13.13
N TYR A 375 16.01 -4.19 -12.29
CA TYR A 375 16.90 -3.08 -11.95
C TYR A 375 18.35 -3.49 -12.07
N PHE A 376 19.22 -2.51 -11.85
CA PHE A 376 20.65 -2.68 -11.86
C PHE A 376 21.24 -2.07 -10.60
N THR A 377 22.01 -2.87 -9.86
CA THR A 377 22.74 -2.40 -8.69
C THR A 377 24.10 -1.89 -9.09
N HIS A 378 24.57 -0.85 -8.40
CA HIS A 378 25.85 -0.21 -8.63
C HIS A 378 26.72 -0.33 -7.38
N ILE A 379 27.76 -1.15 -7.45
CA ILE A 379 28.69 -1.40 -6.34
C ILE A 379 30.09 -0.98 -6.73
N GLY A 380 30.66 -0.01 -6.03
CA GLY A 380 32.06 0.36 -6.16
C GLY A 380 32.96 -0.58 -5.36
N VAL A 381 34.13 -0.92 -5.91
CA VAL A 381 35.14 -1.79 -5.29
C VAL A 381 36.47 -1.05 -5.26
N ILE A 382 36.98 -0.81 -4.06
CA ILE A 382 38.30 -0.22 -3.81
C ILE A 382 39.20 -1.31 -3.22
N LYS A 383 40.41 -1.43 -3.76
CA LYS A 383 41.46 -2.25 -3.15
C LYS A 383 42.23 -1.39 -2.16
N ASN A 384 42.26 -1.81 -0.90
CA ASN A 384 42.96 -1.14 0.17
C ASN A 384 44.45 -1.54 0.21
N ASN A 385 45.26 -0.73 0.91
CA ASN A 385 46.70 -0.93 1.01
C ASN A 385 47.09 -2.24 1.74
N ASP A 386 46.21 -2.77 2.58
CA ASP A 386 46.39 -3.99 3.38
C ASP A 386 45.91 -5.26 2.65
N ASN A 387 45.75 -5.20 1.33
CA ASN A 387 45.14 -6.25 0.49
C ASN A 387 43.68 -6.60 0.84
N SER A 388 43.02 -5.83 1.69
CA SER A 388 41.56 -5.91 1.84
C SER A 388 40.85 -5.18 0.70
N PHE A 389 39.58 -5.47 0.52
CA PHE A 389 38.70 -4.81 -0.42
C PHE A 389 37.56 -4.15 0.34
N THR A 390 37.28 -2.89 0.02
CA THR A 390 36.07 -2.20 0.47
C THR A 390 35.09 -2.11 -0.69
N LEU A 391 33.92 -2.68 -0.49
CA LEU A 391 32.79 -2.56 -1.41
C LEU A 391 31.84 -1.51 -0.84
N PHE A 392 31.34 -0.64 -1.69
CA PHE A 392 30.45 0.44 -1.28
C PHE A 392 29.33 0.69 -2.28
N ALA A 393 28.19 1.14 -1.76
CA ALA A 393 27.01 1.52 -2.52
C ALA A 393 26.68 2.98 -2.25
N ASN A 394 26.34 3.74 -3.30
CA ASN A 394 26.01 5.16 -3.16
C ASN A 394 24.62 5.34 -2.54
N TRP A 395 24.60 5.88 -1.32
CA TRP A 395 23.41 6.27 -0.57
C TRP A 395 23.45 7.76 -0.19
N ASP A 396 24.18 8.58 -0.96
CA ASP A 396 24.60 9.92 -0.54
C ASP A 396 23.42 10.80 -0.15
N SER A 397 22.41 10.92 -1.02
CA SER A 397 21.24 11.76 -0.77
C SER A 397 20.46 11.35 0.48
N PHE A 398 20.34 10.05 0.75
CA PHE A 398 19.61 9.53 1.90
C PHE A 398 20.40 9.70 3.19
N LEU A 399 21.66 9.25 3.19
CA LEU A 399 22.51 9.27 4.37
C LEU A 399 22.95 10.70 4.73
N LYS A 400 23.10 11.60 3.77
CA LYS A 400 23.37 13.02 4.03
C LYS A 400 22.27 13.65 4.87
N GLU A 401 21.01 13.36 4.57
CA GLU A 401 19.88 13.86 5.36
C GLU A 401 19.80 13.17 6.72
N TYR A 402 20.10 11.85 6.79
CA TYR A 402 20.26 11.15 8.07
C TYR A 402 21.33 11.83 8.95
N PHE A 403 22.55 12.02 8.44
CA PHE A 403 23.67 12.59 9.18
C PHE A 403 23.47 14.08 9.50
N ARG A 404 22.76 14.84 8.65
CA ARG A 404 22.38 16.25 8.88
C ARG A 404 21.30 16.44 9.94
N THR A 405 20.59 15.40 10.35
CA THR A 405 19.70 15.51 11.51
C THR A 405 20.53 15.63 12.79
N GLU A 406 21.09 16.82 13.02
CA GLU A 406 21.82 17.20 14.24
C GLU A 406 20.99 16.81 15.47
N GLY A 407 21.47 15.80 16.21
CA GLY A 407 21.19 15.56 17.62
C GLY A 407 19.75 15.41 18.14
N ASN A 408 18.69 15.63 17.35
CA ASN A 408 17.31 15.68 17.86
C ASN A 408 16.37 14.67 17.19
N ALA A 409 16.46 14.45 15.88
CA ALA A 409 15.68 13.39 15.22
C ALA A 409 16.43 12.05 15.21
N ASN A 410 17.75 12.11 15.00
CA ASN A 410 18.63 10.95 15.01
C ASN A 410 18.68 10.28 16.41
N LEU A 411 18.87 11.08 17.45
CA LEU A 411 18.84 10.65 18.86
C LEU A 411 17.47 10.08 19.28
N ARG A 412 16.37 10.63 18.78
CA ARG A 412 14.99 10.18 19.09
C ARG A 412 14.58 8.88 18.38
N LEU A 413 15.14 8.59 17.21
CA LEU A 413 14.80 7.39 16.44
C LEU A 413 15.73 6.22 16.74
N VAL A 414 16.95 6.51 17.22
CA VAL A 414 18.05 5.54 17.21
C VAL A 414 18.71 5.37 18.59
N GLN A 415 18.88 6.43 19.38
CA GLN A 415 19.64 6.37 20.65
C GLN A 415 18.80 6.51 21.93
N GLY A 416 17.50 6.80 21.83
CA GLY A 416 16.58 6.78 22.97
C GLY A 416 17.00 7.63 24.18
N THR A 417 17.77 8.71 24.00
CA THR A 417 18.32 9.46 25.13
C THR A 417 17.49 10.71 25.44
N THR A 418 16.88 10.70 26.62
CA THR A 418 16.13 11.77 27.26
C THR A 418 17.07 12.90 27.70
N GLN A 419 16.78 14.15 27.31
CA GLN A 419 17.14 15.28 28.16
C GLN A 419 15.92 15.61 29.00
N ILE A 420 16.07 15.32 30.29
CA ILE A 420 15.24 15.81 31.38
C ILE A 420 15.34 17.34 31.33
N VAL A 421 14.32 17.99 30.79
CA VAL A 421 13.98 19.34 31.18
C VAL A 421 12.60 19.22 31.79
N ASN A 422 12.56 19.49 33.09
CA ASN A 422 11.40 19.42 33.95
C ASN A 422 10.18 20.02 33.24
N ASP A 423 9.21 19.19 32.90
CA ASP A 423 7.79 19.53 32.94
C ASP A 423 6.99 18.23 32.80
N GLU A 424 6.27 17.93 33.88
CA GLU A 424 5.09 17.07 34.05
C GLU A 424 4.96 15.77 33.23
N GLU A 425 4.96 14.67 33.97
CA GLU A 425 4.58 13.29 33.63
C GLU A 425 3.56 13.14 32.48
N THR A 426 4.00 12.96 31.22
CA THR A 426 3.20 12.23 30.20
C THR A 426 3.91 11.78 28.92
N ASP A 427 5.24 11.88 28.78
CA ASP A 427 5.90 11.65 27.46
C ASP A 427 6.98 10.55 27.36
N GLY A 428 7.36 9.90 28.47
CA GLY A 428 8.33 8.78 28.44
C GLY A 428 7.84 7.55 27.67
N CYS A 429 6.55 7.23 27.77
CA CYS A 429 5.95 6.06 27.10
C CYS A 429 5.84 6.24 25.57
N LYS A 430 5.90 7.46 25.03
CA LYS A 430 5.82 7.70 23.59
C LYS A 430 7.16 7.56 22.88
N ALA A 431 8.27 7.91 23.54
CA ALA A 431 9.62 7.83 22.95
C ALA A 431 10.10 6.37 22.79
N GLU A 432 9.93 5.52 23.81
CA GLU A 432 10.21 4.08 23.71
C GLU A 432 9.37 3.44 22.60
N LYS A 433 8.08 3.80 22.48
CA LYS A 433 7.20 3.31 21.41
C LYS A 433 7.69 3.70 20.01
N LEU A 434 8.32 4.87 19.84
CA LEU A 434 8.82 5.34 18.54
C LEU A 434 10.12 4.64 18.12
N VAL A 435 11.07 4.45 19.04
CA VAL A 435 12.31 3.69 18.76
C VAL A 435 11.97 2.22 18.50
N GLN A 436 11.07 1.64 19.30
CA GLN A 436 10.59 0.28 19.09
C GLN A 436 9.83 0.17 17.76
N SER A 437 9.04 1.17 17.38
CA SER A 437 8.43 1.26 16.06
C SER A 437 9.48 1.26 14.94
N PHE A 438 10.52 2.10 14.99
CA PHE A 438 11.54 2.14 13.92
C PHE A 438 12.32 0.82 13.80
N ARG A 439 12.78 0.27 14.93
CA ARG A 439 13.44 -1.05 14.97
C ARG A 439 12.54 -2.18 14.46
N ASN A 440 11.23 -2.11 14.71
CA ASN A 440 10.27 -3.12 14.27
C ASN A 440 9.94 -3.00 12.78
N TYR A 441 9.91 -1.79 12.22
CA TYR A 441 9.51 -1.57 10.82
C TYR A 441 10.68 -1.51 9.82
N ALA A 442 11.90 -1.16 10.26
CA ALA A 442 13.11 -1.24 9.44
C ALA A 442 14.31 -1.78 10.23
N PRO A 443 14.27 -3.06 10.63
CA PRO A 443 15.33 -3.68 11.42
C PRO A 443 16.68 -3.71 10.71
N THR A 444 16.70 -3.92 9.39
CA THR A 444 17.95 -3.95 8.62
C THR A 444 18.60 -2.56 8.58
N LEU A 445 17.79 -1.52 8.29
CA LEU A 445 18.30 -0.15 8.30
C LEU A 445 18.82 0.22 9.70
N TYR A 446 18.07 -0.09 10.75
CA TYR A 446 18.49 0.15 12.12
C TYR A 446 19.84 -0.53 12.42
N GLY A 447 19.99 -1.81 12.08
CA GLY A 447 21.24 -2.55 12.28
C GLY A 447 22.44 -1.90 11.59
N VAL A 448 22.31 -1.53 10.32
CA VAL A 448 23.40 -0.89 9.54
C VAL A 448 23.80 0.49 10.09
N LEU A 449 22.88 1.17 10.77
CA LEU A 449 23.11 2.50 11.37
C LEU A 449 23.66 2.45 12.81
N THR A 450 23.38 1.38 13.57
CA THR A 450 23.68 1.33 15.02
C THR A 450 24.52 0.17 15.50
N ASP A 451 24.45 -0.96 14.81
CA ASP A 451 24.99 -2.21 15.32
C ASP A 451 26.44 -2.37 14.87
N ASP A 452 27.36 -2.29 15.83
CA ASP A 452 28.78 -2.53 15.61
C ASP A 452 29.06 -3.95 15.10
N SER A 453 28.16 -4.91 15.34
CA SER A 453 28.30 -6.28 14.80
C SER A 453 27.80 -6.41 13.36
N SER A 454 27.12 -5.40 12.81
CA SER A 454 26.72 -5.40 11.41
C SER A 454 27.95 -5.33 10.50
N LYS A 455 28.01 -6.25 9.54
CA LYS A 455 29.08 -6.31 8.53
C LYS A 455 28.97 -5.19 7.51
N VAL A 456 27.74 -4.81 7.14
CA VAL A 456 27.47 -3.65 6.30
C VAL A 456 27.23 -2.47 7.23
N ARG A 457 27.92 -1.36 6.98
CA ARG A 457 27.85 -0.16 7.82
C ARG A 457 27.58 1.08 7.00
N ALA A 458 26.83 2.02 7.57
CA ALA A 458 26.74 3.37 7.03
C ALA A 458 28.02 4.15 7.34
N VAL A 459 28.63 4.72 6.31
CA VAL A 459 29.88 5.48 6.42
C VAL A 459 29.64 6.88 5.86
N MET A 460 29.79 7.88 6.74
CA MET A 460 29.71 9.29 6.38
C MET A 460 31.01 9.74 5.70
N ASP A 461 30.90 10.61 4.69
CA ASP A 461 32.05 11.23 4.03
C ASP A 461 33.14 10.23 3.56
N PHE A 462 32.70 9.05 3.11
CA PHE A 462 33.58 8.02 2.59
C PHE A 462 34.34 8.53 1.38
N LYS A 463 35.67 8.41 1.42
CA LYS A 463 36.57 8.97 0.42
C LYS A 463 36.66 8.06 -0.80
N VAL A 464 36.32 8.60 -1.96
CA VAL A 464 36.48 7.93 -3.27
C VAL A 464 37.33 8.84 -4.15
N GLY A 465 38.63 8.56 -4.23
CA GLY A 465 39.56 9.45 -4.91
C GLY A 465 39.65 10.84 -4.24
N ALA A 466 39.29 11.88 -4.99
CA ALA A 466 39.21 13.26 -4.50
C ALA A 466 37.82 13.61 -3.90
N ASP A 467 36.81 12.80 -4.16
CA ASP A 467 35.43 13.03 -3.76
C ASP A 467 35.09 12.36 -2.43
N LYS A 468 33.96 12.78 -1.85
CA LYS A 468 33.36 12.21 -0.65
C LYS A 468 31.91 11.86 -0.90
N LEU A 469 31.49 10.70 -0.41
CA LEU A 469 30.12 10.21 -0.50
C LEU A 469 29.67 9.62 0.82
N ASN A 470 28.38 9.73 1.14
CA ASN A 470 27.79 8.91 2.18
C ASN A 470 27.36 7.56 1.60
N VAL A 471 27.90 6.46 2.14
CA VAL A 471 27.77 5.13 1.52
C VAL A 471 27.32 4.08 2.54
N LEU A 472 26.76 2.99 2.02
CA LEU A 472 26.75 1.72 2.74
C LEU A 472 27.94 0.90 2.26
N ALA A 473 28.77 0.41 3.18
CA ALA A 473 30.01 -0.26 2.83
C ALA A 473 30.25 -1.53 3.65
N VAL A 474 31.01 -2.45 3.05
CA VAL A 474 31.52 -3.67 3.69
C VAL A 474 32.98 -3.86 3.31
N THR A 475 33.80 -4.25 4.28
CA THR A 475 35.22 -4.53 4.05
C THR A 475 35.48 -6.03 4.22
N THR A 476 36.22 -6.62 3.29
CA THR A 476 36.59 -8.05 3.32
C THR A 476 38.07 -8.23 3.00
N VAL A 477 38.69 -9.22 3.64
CA VAL A 477 40.10 -9.61 3.40
C VAL A 477 40.19 -10.77 2.39
N SER A 478 39.05 -11.31 1.93
CA SER A 478 38.95 -12.47 1.03
C SER A 478 38.06 -12.18 -0.19
N GLU A 479 37.61 -13.22 -0.89
CA GLU A 479 36.83 -13.14 -2.14
C GLU A 479 35.68 -12.11 -2.06
N THR A 480 35.65 -11.19 -3.03
CA THR A 480 34.70 -10.05 -3.05
C THR A 480 33.26 -10.47 -3.33
N GLY A 481 33.02 -11.68 -3.88
CA GLY A 481 31.70 -12.16 -4.26
C GLY A 481 30.71 -12.20 -3.10
N LYS A 482 31.08 -12.84 -1.98
CA LYS A 482 30.20 -12.94 -0.80
C LYS A 482 29.90 -11.57 -0.18
N ALA A 483 30.90 -10.71 -0.09
CA ALA A 483 30.72 -9.36 0.45
C ALA A 483 29.82 -8.51 -0.45
N LYS A 484 29.94 -8.65 -1.78
CA LYS A 484 29.08 -7.99 -2.77
C LYS A 484 27.63 -8.43 -2.59
N ASP A 485 27.39 -9.74 -2.54
CA ASP A 485 26.04 -10.30 -2.40
C ASP A 485 25.42 -9.86 -1.06
N GLU A 486 26.20 -9.85 0.02
CA GLU A 486 25.78 -9.38 1.34
C GLU A 486 25.41 -7.89 1.32
N LEU A 487 26.22 -7.04 0.67
CA LEU A 487 25.92 -5.61 0.51
C LEU A 487 24.65 -5.39 -0.33
N ILE A 488 24.51 -6.10 -1.46
CA ILE A 488 23.34 -6.00 -2.34
C ILE A 488 22.07 -6.42 -1.59
N GLN A 489 22.08 -7.58 -0.93
CA GLN A 489 20.90 -8.09 -0.21
C GLN A 489 20.53 -7.17 0.96
N THR A 490 21.51 -6.63 1.67
CA THR A 490 21.27 -5.66 2.75
C THR A 490 20.60 -4.40 2.20
N CYS A 491 21.16 -3.81 1.14
CA CYS A 491 20.60 -2.62 0.52
C CYS A 491 19.17 -2.85 -0.04
N ILE A 492 18.92 -4.00 -0.68
CA ILE A 492 17.57 -4.36 -1.17
C ILE A 492 16.58 -4.55 -0.02
N SER A 493 17.02 -5.15 1.09
CA SER A 493 16.17 -5.34 2.27
C SER A 493 15.78 -4.01 2.90
N ILE A 494 16.73 -3.08 3.03
CA ILE A 494 16.47 -1.70 3.46
C ILE A 494 15.43 -1.02 2.55
N CYS A 495 15.63 -1.14 1.23
CA CYS A 495 14.70 -0.62 0.23
C CYS A 495 13.26 -1.17 0.44
N LYS A 496 13.10 -2.48 0.63
CA LYS A 496 11.79 -3.12 0.88
C LYS A 496 11.17 -2.70 2.21
N GLU A 497 11.95 -2.67 3.29
CA GLU A 497 11.50 -2.26 4.62
C GLU A 497 10.91 -0.84 4.59
N ILE A 498 11.64 0.09 3.99
CA ILE A 498 11.22 1.50 3.93
C ILE A 498 9.98 1.70 3.06
N ASN A 499 9.82 0.88 2.01
CA ASN A 499 8.68 0.94 1.09
C ASN A 499 7.39 0.36 1.63
N THR A 500 7.47 -0.68 2.46
CA THR A 500 6.30 -1.45 2.88
C THR A 500 5.48 -0.77 3.99
N THR A 501 6.11 0.10 4.80
CA THR A 501 5.44 0.73 5.95
C THR A 501 5.10 2.21 5.75
N THR A 502 3.90 2.59 6.17
CA THR A 502 3.46 3.99 6.23
C THR A 502 4.18 4.78 7.33
N HIS A 503 4.78 4.11 8.31
CA HIS A 503 5.51 4.72 9.43
C HIS A 503 6.82 5.40 8.98
N LEU A 504 7.39 4.96 7.85
CA LEU A 504 8.65 5.50 7.30
C LEU A 504 8.43 6.46 6.13
N ALA A 505 7.24 7.06 6.01
CA ALA A 505 6.90 8.00 4.94
C ALA A 505 7.87 9.19 4.80
N VAL A 506 8.44 9.65 5.92
CA VAL A 506 9.45 10.73 5.91
C VAL A 506 10.75 10.23 5.26
N TRP A 507 11.23 9.05 5.64
CA TRP A 507 12.43 8.41 5.08
C TRP A 507 12.29 8.11 3.59
N ARG A 508 11.09 7.68 3.15
CA ARG A 508 10.76 7.49 1.73
C ARG A 508 10.99 8.75 0.88
N ARG A 509 10.83 9.96 1.43
CA ARG A 509 11.10 11.21 0.70
C ARG A 509 12.59 11.35 0.35
N TYR A 510 13.47 10.86 1.22
CA TYR A 510 14.91 10.98 1.05
C TYR A 510 15.50 9.87 0.16
N LEU A 511 14.76 8.78 -0.04
CA LEU A 511 15.07 7.75 -1.03
C LEU A 511 14.56 8.05 -2.44
N ARG A 512 14.08 9.27 -2.74
CA ARG A 512 13.61 9.59 -4.09
C ARG A 512 14.66 9.38 -5.19
N SER A 513 15.95 9.46 -4.84
CA SER A 513 17.08 9.19 -5.74
C SER A 513 17.49 7.71 -5.81
N VAL A 514 17.01 6.86 -4.90
CA VAL A 514 17.27 5.41 -4.87
C VAL A 514 15.97 4.73 -5.26
N TRP A 515 15.93 4.14 -6.44
CA TRP A 515 14.64 3.87 -7.04
C TRP A 515 13.91 2.69 -6.40
N LEU A 516 12.59 2.83 -6.26
CA LEU A 516 11.75 1.95 -5.47
C LEU A 516 10.29 1.78 -6.04
N HIS A 517 10.15 1.74 -7.39
CA HIS A 517 8.99 1.36 -8.27
C HIS A 517 7.98 2.48 -8.68
N VAL A 518 7.69 2.82 -9.97
CA VAL A 518 6.90 2.35 -11.18
C VAL A 518 5.50 2.07 -10.74
#